data_AF-A0A967JAC5-F1
#
_entry.id   AF-A0A967JAC5-F1
#
_cell.length_a   1.000
_cell.length_b   1.000
_cell.length_c   1.000
_cell.angle_alpha   90.00
_cell.angle_beta   90.00
_cell.angle_gamma   90.00
#
_symmetry.space_group_name_H-M   'P 1'
#
loop_
_entity.id
_entity.type
_entity.pdbx_description
1 polymer ?
#
loop_
_entity_poly.entity_id
_entity_poly.type
_entity_poly.pdbx_seq_one_letter_code
_entity_poly.pdbx_strand_id
1 'polypeptide(L)'
;AEAFASFAGGRLPTEAEWEKAASWGPDATTPRPYPWGSSQPTARHANIAHDRWGPAPVGSYPGGASAYGVEQLLGDVYEWTSSRFTPYPGYATFPYPEYSEVFFEDP
;
A
#
# COMPACT_ATOMS: atom_id res chain seq x y z
N ALA A 1 9.51 -0.56 13.16
CA ALA A 1 8.03 -0.61 13.10
C ALA A 1 7.48 -1.79 13.90
N GLU A 2 8.02 -3.00 13.70
CA GLU A 2 7.56 -4.22 14.38
C GLU A 2 7.53 -4.15 15.92
N ALA A 3 8.61 -3.67 16.57
CA ALA A 3 8.65 -3.56 18.03
C ALA A 3 7.50 -2.71 18.61
N PHE A 4 7.14 -1.61 17.92
CA PHE A 4 6.01 -0.78 18.31
C PHE A 4 4.67 -1.51 18.08
N ALA A 5 4.51 -2.18 16.94
CA ALA A 5 3.29 -2.95 16.66
C ALA A 5 3.06 -4.04 17.72
N SER A 6 4.12 -4.76 18.11
CA SER A 6 4.06 -5.76 19.18
C SER A 6 3.72 -5.14 20.53
N PHE A 7 4.35 -4.02 20.90
CA PHE A 7 4.01 -3.28 22.12
C PHE A 7 2.54 -2.84 22.16
N ALA A 8 1.98 -2.45 21.02
CA ALA A 8 0.56 -2.07 20.88
C ALA A 8 -0.41 -3.27 20.80
N GLY A 9 0.08 -4.51 20.92
CA GLY A 9 -0.75 -5.73 20.85
C GLY A 9 -1.14 -6.15 19.42
N GLY A 10 -0.48 -5.59 18.41
CA GLY A 10 -0.68 -5.92 16.99
C GLY A 10 0.55 -6.58 16.36
N ARG A 11 0.56 -6.59 15.04
CA ARG A 11 1.70 -6.96 14.19
C ARG A 11 1.71 -6.09 12.94
N LEU A 12 2.83 -6.10 12.22
CA LEU A 12 2.84 -5.54 10.86
C LEU A 12 1.94 -6.38 9.94
N PRO A 13 1.26 -5.75 8.96
CA PRO A 13 0.60 -6.48 7.89
C PRO A 13 1.66 -7.13 7.00
N THR A 14 1.30 -8.26 6.38
CA THR A 14 2.03 -8.71 5.18
C THR A 14 1.70 -7.77 4.01
N GLU A 15 2.55 -7.72 2.98
CA GLU A 15 2.26 -6.96 1.75
C GLU A 15 0.93 -7.41 1.12
N ALA A 16 0.63 -8.70 1.10
CA ALA A 16 -0.63 -9.22 0.57
C ALA A 16 -1.87 -8.76 1.37
N GLU A 17 -1.75 -8.66 2.71
CA GLU A 17 -2.83 -8.12 3.55
C GLU A 17 -3.01 -6.61 3.33
N TRP A 18 -1.90 -5.89 3.20
CA TRP A 18 -1.90 -4.47 2.91
C TRP A 18 -2.55 -4.18 1.55
N GLU A 19 -2.14 -4.89 0.50
CA GLU A 19 -2.72 -4.75 -0.84
C GLU A 19 -4.20 -5.16 -0.86
N LYS A 20 -4.59 -6.20 -0.10
CA LYS A 20 -6.00 -6.55 0.05
C LYS A 20 -6.78 -5.40 0.68
N ALA A 21 -6.27 -4.80 1.75
CA ALA A 21 -6.91 -3.68 2.41
C ALA A 21 -7.00 -2.43 1.51
N ALA A 22 -6.02 -2.22 0.63
CA ALA A 22 -5.99 -1.12 -0.33
C ALA A 22 -6.91 -1.35 -1.52
N SER A 23 -6.73 -2.45 -2.25
CA SER A 23 -7.23 -2.61 -3.61
C SER A 23 -8.47 -3.49 -3.73
N TRP A 24 -8.83 -4.25 -2.70
CA TRP A 24 -9.98 -5.17 -2.76
C TRP A 24 -11.17 -4.67 -1.94
N GLY A 25 -12.33 -5.29 -2.15
CA GLY A 25 -13.50 -5.15 -1.29
C GLY A 25 -14.17 -6.51 -1.06
N PRO A 26 -15.12 -6.62 -0.11
CA PRO A 26 -15.74 -7.88 0.27
C PRO A 26 -16.29 -8.70 -0.91
N ASP A 27 -16.89 -8.02 -1.89
CA ASP A 27 -17.54 -8.63 -3.05
C ASP A 27 -16.79 -8.36 -4.37
N ALA A 28 -15.54 -7.87 -4.30
CA ALA A 28 -14.77 -7.53 -5.49
C ALA A 28 -14.24 -8.79 -6.17
N THR A 29 -14.50 -8.93 -7.47
CA THR A 29 -13.93 -10.00 -8.30
C THR A 29 -12.63 -9.59 -8.99
N THR A 30 -12.34 -8.29 -9.02
CA THR A 30 -11.09 -7.70 -9.53
C THR A 30 -10.61 -6.58 -8.61
N PRO A 31 -9.28 -6.34 -8.51
CA PRO A 31 -8.76 -5.24 -7.73
C PRO A 31 -9.14 -3.88 -8.32
N ARG A 32 -9.30 -2.88 -7.45
CA ARG A 32 -9.44 -1.47 -7.80
C ARG A 32 -8.04 -0.90 -8.05
N PRO A 33 -7.88 0.01 -9.02
CA PRO A 33 -6.58 0.63 -9.28
C PRO A 33 -6.16 1.61 -8.17
N TYR A 34 -7.12 2.15 -7.41
CA TYR A 34 -6.88 2.98 -6.23
C TYR A 34 -7.81 2.57 -5.08
N PRO A 35 -7.48 2.89 -3.81
CA PRO A 35 -8.31 2.51 -2.68
C PRO A 35 -9.77 2.96 -2.80
N TRP A 36 -9.98 4.19 -3.25
CA TRP A 36 -11.30 4.79 -3.45
C TRP A 36 -12.01 4.37 -4.75
N GLY A 37 -11.36 3.61 -5.65
CA GLY A 37 -11.95 3.15 -6.90
C GLY A 37 -11.11 3.48 -8.14
N SER A 38 -11.78 3.82 -9.24
CA SER A 38 -11.14 4.02 -10.56
C SER A 38 -10.96 5.47 -10.98
N SER A 39 -11.46 6.43 -10.19
CA SER A 39 -11.24 7.84 -10.46
C SER A 39 -9.79 8.23 -10.23
N GLN A 40 -9.25 9.09 -11.10
CA GLN A 40 -7.88 9.56 -10.97
C GLN A 40 -7.61 10.19 -9.58
N PRO A 41 -6.39 10.04 -9.04
CA PRO A 41 -6.00 10.69 -7.82
C PRO A 41 -6.16 12.22 -7.90
N THR A 42 -6.64 12.82 -6.83
CA THR A 42 -6.73 14.28 -6.66
C THR A 42 -6.29 14.61 -5.25
N ALA A 43 -6.06 15.90 -4.97
CA ALA A 43 -5.76 16.38 -3.62
C ALA A 43 -6.87 16.11 -2.57
N ARG A 44 -8.04 15.58 -2.96
CA ARG A 44 -9.07 15.09 -2.03
C ARG A 44 -8.87 13.64 -1.59
N HIS A 45 -8.11 12.87 -2.37
CA HIS A 45 -7.95 11.44 -2.18
C HIS A 45 -6.68 11.10 -1.41
N ALA A 46 -5.57 11.79 -1.69
CA ALA A 46 -4.27 11.43 -1.13
C ALA A 46 -3.30 12.61 -1.13
N ASN A 47 -2.28 12.54 -0.28
CA ASN A 47 -1.10 13.40 -0.31
C ASN A 47 0.01 12.72 -1.12
N ILE A 48 0.09 13.06 -2.41
CA ILE A 48 1.06 12.48 -3.36
C ILE A 48 1.75 13.60 -4.16
N ALA A 49 2.72 13.25 -5.00
CA ALA A 49 3.36 14.17 -5.96
C ALA A 49 4.03 15.42 -5.35
N HIS A 50 4.49 15.34 -4.10
CA HIS A 50 5.09 16.46 -3.36
C HIS A 50 4.15 17.66 -3.15
N ASP A 51 2.84 17.44 -3.11
CA ASP A 51 1.85 18.48 -2.77
C ASP A 51 2.10 19.06 -1.36
N ARG A 52 2.78 18.31 -0.48
CA ARG A 52 3.23 18.75 0.85
C ARG A 52 4.65 18.29 1.16
N TRP A 53 5.31 19.03 2.05
CA TRP A 53 6.64 18.73 2.59
C TRP A 53 6.58 17.89 3.88
N GLY A 54 5.71 16.88 3.90
CA GLY A 54 5.48 15.98 5.04
C GLY A 54 4.11 15.29 4.96
N PRO A 55 3.86 14.28 5.83
CA PRO A 55 2.57 13.60 5.89
C PRO A 55 1.49 14.52 6.45
N ALA A 56 0.26 14.33 5.98
CA ALA A 56 -0.91 14.98 6.54
C ALA A 56 -1.31 14.33 7.88
N PRO A 57 -2.04 15.06 8.75
CA PRO A 57 -2.66 14.45 9.93
C PRO A 57 -3.54 13.24 9.56
N VAL A 58 -3.59 12.23 10.42
CA VAL A 58 -4.50 11.08 10.25
C VAL A 58 -5.95 11.56 10.16
N GLY A 59 -6.71 11.02 9.19
CA GLY A 59 -8.09 11.40 8.90
C GLY A 59 -8.25 12.59 7.94
N SER A 60 -7.16 13.03 7.29
CA SER A 60 -7.21 14.19 6.38
C SER A 60 -7.87 13.88 5.03
N TYR A 61 -7.96 12.61 4.65
CA TYR A 61 -8.40 12.18 3.32
C TYR A 61 -9.50 11.10 3.38
N PRO A 62 -10.69 11.42 3.95
CA PRO A 62 -11.79 10.46 4.01
C PRO A 62 -12.29 10.05 2.62
N GLY A 63 -12.13 10.91 1.61
CA GLY A 63 -12.42 10.56 0.21
C GLY A 63 -11.46 9.52 -0.39
N GLY A 64 -10.32 9.29 0.26
CA GLY A 64 -9.31 8.31 -0.14
C GLY A 64 -9.47 6.94 0.50
N ALA A 65 -10.54 6.71 1.27
CA ALA A 65 -10.75 5.46 1.97
C ALA A 65 -10.89 4.26 1.02
N SER A 66 -10.36 3.11 1.44
CA SER A 66 -10.57 1.84 0.75
C SER A 66 -12.01 1.32 0.92
N ALA A 67 -12.33 0.22 0.24
CA ALA A 67 -13.62 -0.47 0.41
C ALA A 67 -13.90 -0.93 1.86
N TYR A 68 -12.84 -1.05 2.67
CA TYR A 68 -12.93 -1.44 4.09
C TYR A 68 -12.91 -0.23 5.04
N GLY A 69 -12.89 1.00 4.50
CA GLY A 69 -12.85 2.23 5.30
C GLY A 69 -11.45 2.61 5.80
N VAL A 70 -10.39 1.97 5.29
CA VAL A 70 -9.02 2.32 5.67
C VAL A 70 -8.56 3.53 4.86
N GLU A 71 -8.26 4.62 5.54
CA GLU A 71 -7.81 5.87 4.93
C GLU A 71 -6.29 5.91 4.75
N GLN A 72 -5.81 6.78 3.86
CA GLN A 72 -4.38 7.12 3.70
C GLN A 72 -3.45 5.96 3.33
N LEU A 73 -3.99 4.87 2.75
CA LEU A 73 -3.18 3.78 2.17
C LEU A 73 -2.39 4.20 0.92
N LEU A 74 -2.68 5.35 0.32
CA LEU A 74 -1.88 5.92 -0.77
C LEU A 74 -1.37 7.31 -0.37
N GLY A 75 -0.06 7.52 -0.50
CA GLY A 75 0.59 8.79 -0.17
C GLY A 75 1.03 8.87 1.29
N ASP A 76 1.28 10.09 1.76
CA ASP A 76 1.75 10.42 3.12
C ASP A 76 3.09 9.77 3.53
N VAL A 77 3.10 8.49 3.85
CA VAL A 77 4.31 7.73 4.24
C VAL A 77 4.32 6.35 3.60
N TYR A 78 5.51 5.79 3.40
CA TYR A 78 5.62 4.36 3.15
C TYR A 78 5.29 3.56 4.43
N GLU A 79 4.49 2.51 4.28
CA GLU A 79 4.09 1.64 5.37
C GLU A 79 4.91 0.35 5.35
N TRP A 80 5.63 0.07 6.44
CA TRP A 80 6.41 -1.17 6.58
C TRP A 80 5.50 -2.39 6.65
N THR A 81 5.79 -3.41 5.85
CA THR A 81 5.16 -4.73 5.91
C THR A 81 6.13 -5.75 6.52
N SER A 82 5.61 -6.91 6.94
CA SER A 82 6.44 -8.05 7.37
C SER A 82 6.87 -8.96 6.22
N SER A 83 6.50 -8.63 4.98
CA SER A 83 6.85 -9.43 3.81
C SER A 83 8.30 -9.19 3.40
N ARG A 84 8.97 -10.27 3.00
CA ARG A 84 10.21 -10.19 2.23
C ARG A 84 9.91 -9.71 0.82
N PHE A 85 10.89 -9.10 0.17
CA PHE A 85 10.78 -8.75 -1.24
C PHE A 85 11.02 -10.00 -2.11
N THR A 86 9.95 -10.59 -2.63
CA THR A 86 9.98 -11.82 -3.44
C THR A 86 9.09 -11.67 -4.68
N PRO A 87 9.36 -12.38 -5.78
CA PRO A 87 8.55 -12.27 -6.98
C PRO A 87 7.13 -12.83 -6.79
N TYR A 88 6.14 -12.14 -7.36
CA TYR A 88 4.80 -12.71 -7.53
C TYR A 88 4.84 -13.91 -8.49
N PRO A 89 3.92 -14.89 -8.35
CA PRO A 89 3.80 -15.99 -9.31
C PRO A 89 3.65 -15.48 -10.75
N GLY A 90 4.52 -15.95 -11.65
CA GLY A 90 4.52 -15.51 -13.05
C GLY A 90 5.28 -14.21 -13.31
N TYR A 91 6.03 -13.69 -12.33
CA TYR A 91 6.95 -12.57 -12.55
C TYR A 91 7.88 -12.83 -13.74
N ALA A 92 8.03 -11.82 -14.57
CA ALA A 92 8.99 -11.77 -15.67
C ALA A 92 9.61 -10.37 -15.72
N THR A 93 10.92 -10.31 -15.88
CA THR A 93 11.66 -9.05 -15.96
C THR A 93 11.19 -8.18 -17.13
N PHE A 94 11.08 -6.87 -16.91
CA PHE A 94 10.87 -5.93 -18.00
C PHE A 94 11.31 -4.50 -17.64
N PRO A 95 12.19 -3.85 -18.43
CA PRO A 95 13.29 -4.40 -19.23
C PRO A 95 14.61 -4.55 -18.44
N TYR A 96 14.65 -4.13 -17.17
CA TYR A 96 15.87 -4.06 -16.35
C TYR A 96 15.78 -4.99 -15.13
N PRO A 97 16.57 -6.10 -15.09
CA PRO A 97 16.65 -6.98 -13.91
C PRO A 97 16.98 -6.24 -12.61
N GLU A 98 17.81 -5.20 -12.72
CA GLU A 98 18.28 -4.39 -11.61
C GLU A 98 17.17 -3.59 -10.93
N TYR A 99 15.97 -3.53 -11.51
CA TYR A 99 14.82 -2.89 -10.88
C TYR A 99 14.22 -3.73 -9.74
N SER A 100 14.34 -5.06 -9.80
CA SER A 100 13.74 -5.93 -8.77
C SER A 100 14.56 -7.19 -8.49
N GLU A 101 14.98 -7.93 -9.51
CA GLU A 101 15.52 -9.29 -9.35
C GLU A 101 16.74 -9.36 -8.44
N VAL A 102 17.63 -8.39 -8.58
CA VAL A 102 18.88 -8.34 -7.79
C VAL A 102 18.64 -8.06 -6.30
N PHE A 103 17.41 -7.69 -5.92
CA PHE A 103 17.00 -7.42 -4.55
C PHE A 103 16.09 -8.49 -3.97
N PHE A 104 15.68 -9.50 -4.76
CA PHE A 104 14.88 -10.59 -4.21
C PHE A 104 15.67 -11.34 -3.14
N GLU A 105 15.03 -11.58 -2.02
CA GLU A 105 15.63 -12.38 -0.96
C GLU A 105 15.66 -13.85 -1.37
N ASP A 106 16.78 -14.53 -1.05
CA ASP A 106 16.91 -15.97 -1.28
C ASP A 106 15.78 -16.75 -0.56
N PRO A 107 15.24 -17.81 -1.18
CA PRO A 107 14.17 -18.63 -0.60
C PRO A 107 14.58 -19.34 0.71
#